data_AF-A0A183FNK9-F1
#
_entry.id   AF-A0A183FNK9-F1
#
_cell.length_a   1.000
_cell.length_b   1.000
_cell.length_c   1.000
_cell.angle_alpha   90.00
_cell.angle_beta   90.00
_cell.angle_gamma   90.00
#
_symmetry.space_group_name_H-M   'P 1'
#
loop_
_entity.id
_entity.type
_entity.pdbx_description
1 polymer ?
#
loop_
_entity_poly.entity_id
_entity_poly.type
_entity_poly.pdbx_seq_one_letter_code
_entity_poly.pdbx_strand_id
1 'polypeptide(L)'
;MVLSSHDFIKYLGSTVTFDGNLKLEVIARLSAAGSKWRSLTGVLCDKTIPVHLKSKVYRTVVRLVGTYGADCWPVTKEIESRLSVMETKILRWTVGVTRLDRVRNDTMRQRFGVASIADKLREARLR
;
A
#
# COMPACT_ATOMS: atom_id res chain seq x y z
N MET A 1 -29.19 33.66 12.38
CA MET A 1 -27.85 34.18 12.00
C MET A 1 -27.07 34.24 13.31
N VAL A 2 -26.09 33.39 13.63
CA VAL A 2 -25.03 32.73 12.84
C VAL A 2 -24.75 31.36 13.50
N LEU A 3 -24.92 30.26 12.79
CA LEU A 3 -24.35 28.95 13.18
C LEU A 3 -23.07 28.80 12.35
N SER A 4 -21.90 28.90 12.98
CA SER A 4 -20.62 28.64 12.32
C SER A 4 -20.24 27.19 12.60
N SER A 5 -20.61 26.32 11.66
CA SER A 5 -20.40 24.87 11.68
C SER A 5 -18.96 24.53 11.33
N HIS A 6 -18.17 24.09 12.31
CA HIS A 6 -16.98 23.25 12.08
C HIS A 6 -17.10 22.01 12.98
N ASP A 7 -17.95 21.10 12.53
CA ASP A 7 -18.26 19.84 13.19
C ASP A 7 -17.09 18.86 13.05
N PHE A 8 -16.29 18.71 14.10
CA PHE A 8 -15.29 17.66 14.22
C PHE A 8 -15.98 16.37 14.70
N ILE A 9 -16.26 15.43 13.79
CA ILE A 9 -16.83 14.13 14.16
C ILE A 9 -15.69 13.11 14.30
N LYS A 10 -15.51 12.59 15.51
CA LYS A 10 -14.69 11.41 15.77
C LYS A 10 -15.55 10.17 15.52
N TYR A 11 -15.23 9.40 14.49
CA TYR A 11 -15.90 8.12 14.23
C TYR A 11 -14.88 7.00 14.23
N LEU A 12 -15.09 5.99 15.09
CA LEU A 12 -14.32 4.73 15.14
C LEU A 12 -12.79 4.85 15.27
N GLY A 13 -12.29 5.96 15.84
CA GLY A 13 -10.85 6.19 16.06
C GLY A 13 -10.15 6.97 14.95
N SER A 14 -10.89 7.46 13.95
CA SER A 14 -10.37 8.40 12.95
C SER A 14 -11.10 9.74 13.07
N THR A 15 -10.35 10.83 13.19
CA THR A 15 -10.86 12.18 12.93
C THR A 15 -10.97 12.33 11.42
N VAL A 16 -12.05 12.93 10.92
CA VAL A 16 -12.18 13.24 9.49
C VAL A 16 -12.09 14.76 9.33
N THR A 17 -11.08 15.23 8.60
CA THR A 17 -10.92 16.64 8.21
C THR A 17 -10.47 16.70 6.74
N PHE A 18 -11.03 17.66 5.99
CA PHE A 18 -11.19 17.60 4.53
C PHE A 18 -9.90 17.50 3.68
N ASP A 19 -8.74 17.99 4.13
CA ASP A 19 -7.49 17.92 3.32
C ASP A 19 -6.21 17.59 4.10
N GLY A 20 -6.07 18.09 5.34
CA GLY A 20 -4.88 17.86 6.17
C GLY A 20 -4.79 16.45 6.76
N ASN A 21 -5.93 15.78 6.92
CA ASN A 21 -6.00 14.44 7.50
C ASN A 21 -5.60 13.35 6.51
N LEU A 22 -5.99 13.52 5.25
CA LEU A 22 -5.77 12.51 4.22
C LEU A 22 -4.29 12.14 4.06
N LYS A 23 -3.41 13.15 4.00
CA LYS A 23 -1.96 12.91 3.88
C LYS A 23 -1.43 12.13 5.08
N LEU A 24 -1.89 12.44 6.29
CA LEU A 24 -1.50 11.75 7.52
C LEU A 24 -2.05 10.31 7.55
N GLU A 25 -3.28 10.12 7.13
CA GLU A 25 -3.94 8.81 7.03
C GLU A 25 -3.23 7.90 6.02
N VAL A 26 -2.84 8.44 4.85
CA VAL A 26 -2.03 7.72 3.85
C VAL A 26 -0.67 7.34 4.41
N ILE A 27 0.01 8.26 5.11
CA ILE A 27 1.31 7.97 5.75
C ILE A 27 1.15 6.89 6.84
N ALA A 28 0.07 6.96 7.62
CA ALA A 28 -0.25 5.95 8.63
C ALA A 28 -0.51 4.58 7.98
N ARG A 29 -1.22 4.52 6.84
CA ARG A 29 -1.46 3.28 6.08
C ARG A 29 -0.20 2.70 5.46
N LEU A 30 0.63 3.53 4.83
CA LEU A 30 1.94 3.11 4.31
C LEU A 30 2.81 2.55 5.43
N SER A 31 2.82 3.23 6.59
CA SER A 31 3.52 2.76 7.79
C SER A 31 2.95 1.44 8.30
N ALA A 32 1.63 1.29 8.35
CA ALA A 32 0.96 0.07 8.78
C ALA A 32 1.25 -1.10 7.83
N ALA A 33 1.17 -0.89 6.51
CA ALA A 33 1.48 -1.88 5.50
C ALA A 33 2.96 -2.31 5.58
N GLY A 34 3.88 -1.34 5.75
CA GLY A 34 5.29 -1.61 5.95
C GLY A 34 5.62 -2.33 7.26
N SER A 35 4.90 -2.03 8.34
CA SER A 35 5.04 -2.75 9.62
C SER A 35 4.48 -4.16 9.55
N LYS A 36 3.34 -4.36 8.87
CA LYS A 36 2.77 -5.69 8.65
C LYS A 36 3.69 -6.53 7.76
N TRP A 37 4.25 -5.93 6.71
CA TRP A 37 5.32 -6.55 5.92
C TRP A 37 6.47 -7.01 6.80
N ARG A 38 7.01 -6.11 7.65
CA ARG A 38 8.13 -6.41 8.54
C ARG A 38 7.84 -7.61 9.43
N SER A 39 6.64 -7.71 9.98
CA SER A 39 6.24 -8.87 10.81
C SER A 39 6.24 -10.20 10.05
N LEU A 40 6.03 -10.17 8.74
CA LEU A 40 5.97 -11.36 7.87
C LEU A 40 7.31 -11.65 7.18
N THR A 41 8.36 -10.86 7.43
CA THR A 41 9.66 -10.97 6.76
C THR A 41 10.28 -12.35 6.90
N GLY A 42 10.12 -13.02 8.05
CA GLY A 42 10.65 -14.37 8.25
C GLY A 42 10.13 -15.37 7.21
N VAL A 43 8.84 -15.32 6.90
CA VAL A 43 8.18 -16.16 5.88
C VAL A 43 8.51 -15.68 4.46
N LEU A 44 8.62 -14.36 4.27
CA LEU A 44 8.73 -13.75 2.96
C LEU A 44 10.16 -13.69 2.42
N CYS A 45 11.16 -13.68 3.29
CA CYS A 45 12.58 -13.72 2.93
C CYS A 45 13.14 -15.14 2.90
N ASP A 46 12.39 -16.15 3.35
CA ASP A 46 12.80 -17.54 3.28
C ASP A 46 12.97 -17.98 1.81
N LYS A 47 14.13 -18.52 1.46
CA LYS A 47 14.43 -18.99 0.09
C LYS A 47 13.69 -20.29 -0.24
N THR A 48 13.29 -21.06 0.75
CA THR A 48 12.57 -22.33 0.59
C THR A 48 11.13 -22.11 0.15
N ILE A 49 10.55 -20.96 0.50
CA ILE A 49 9.16 -20.65 0.18
C ILE A 49 9.06 -20.20 -1.28
N PRO A 50 8.22 -20.86 -2.09
CA PRO A 50 8.08 -20.52 -3.49
C PRO A 50 7.45 -19.14 -3.67
N VAL A 51 7.85 -18.45 -4.73
CA VAL A 51 7.46 -17.05 -5.03
C VAL A 51 5.94 -16.87 -5.12
N HIS A 52 5.19 -17.86 -5.59
CA HIS A 52 3.74 -17.77 -5.69
C HIS A 52 3.04 -17.65 -4.30
N LEU A 53 3.57 -18.32 -3.26
CA LEU A 53 3.05 -18.18 -1.89
C LEU A 53 3.37 -16.80 -1.32
N LYS A 54 4.60 -16.32 -1.54
CA LYS A 54 4.99 -14.94 -1.16
C LYS A 54 4.10 -13.90 -1.83
N SER A 55 3.78 -14.12 -3.10
CA SER A 55 2.89 -13.27 -3.89
C SER A 55 1.47 -13.26 -3.33
N LYS A 56 0.97 -14.42 -2.90
CA LYS A 56 -0.35 -14.55 -2.26
C LYS A 56 -0.39 -13.77 -0.94
N VAL A 57 0.62 -13.93 -0.07
CA VAL A 57 0.74 -13.21 1.20
C VAL A 57 0.81 -11.70 0.98
N TYR A 58 1.62 -11.26 0.01
CA TYR A 58 1.70 -9.85 -0.35
C TYR A 58 0.34 -9.31 -0.82
N ARG A 59 -0.37 -10.02 -1.71
CA ARG A 59 -1.67 -9.61 -2.24
C ARG A 59 -2.75 -9.54 -1.16
N THR A 60 -2.80 -10.50 -0.24
CA THR A 60 -3.88 -10.59 0.75
C THR A 60 -3.66 -9.69 1.96
N VAL A 61 -2.41 -9.51 2.40
CA VAL A 61 -2.13 -8.76 3.63
C VAL A 61 -1.63 -7.36 3.31
N VAL A 62 -0.54 -7.27 2.56
CA VAL A 62 0.24 -6.02 2.47
C VAL A 62 -0.42 -5.05 1.52
N ARG A 63 -0.87 -5.56 0.36
CA ARG A 63 -1.64 -4.78 -0.60
C ARG A 63 -2.96 -4.35 0.01
N LEU A 64 -3.69 -5.25 0.68
CA LEU A 64 -4.96 -4.93 1.31
C LEU A 64 -4.80 -3.81 2.34
N VAL A 65 -3.82 -3.88 3.23
CA VAL A 65 -3.56 -2.82 4.22
C VAL A 65 -3.20 -1.49 3.55
N GLY A 66 -2.44 -1.51 2.45
CA GLY A 66 -2.07 -0.31 1.71
C GLY A 66 -3.19 0.31 0.87
N THR A 67 -4.13 -0.50 0.37
CA THR A 67 -5.27 -0.05 -0.45
C THR A 67 -6.56 0.07 0.32
N TYR A 68 -6.62 -0.36 1.59
CA TYR A 68 -7.83 -0.27 2.39
C TYR A 68 -8.28 1.18 2.54
N GLY A 69 -9.55 1.44 2.27
CA GLY A 69 -10.13 2.79 2.28
C GLY A 69 -9.87 3.59 1.00
N ALA A 70 -9.15 3.08 -0.01
CA ALA A 70 -8.90 3.78 -1.28
C ALA A 70 -10.18 4.27 -1.99
N ASP A 71 -11.32 3.63 -1.71
CA ASP A 71 -12.63 4.03 -2.22
C ASP A 71 -13.11 5.37 -1.64
N CYS A 72 -12.62 5.75 -0.46
CA CYS A 72 -13.09 6.90 0.32
C CYS A 72 -12.16 8.12 0.25
N TRP A 73 -11.01 8.03 -0.42
CA TRP A 73 -10.08 9.18 -0.52
C TRP A 73 -9.67 9.52 -1.96
N PRO A 74 -9.37 10.81 -2.24
CA PRO A 74 -8.84 11.21 -3.52
C PRO A 74 -7.45 10.61 -3.72
N VAL A 75 -7.37 9.60 -4.59
CA VAL A 75 -6.11 9.01 -5.06
C VAL A 75 -5.38 10.06 -5.90
N THR A 76 -4.47 10.81 -5.26
CA THR A 76 -3.59 11.74 -5.97
C THR A 76 -2.40 10.99 -6.58
N LYS A 77 -1.81 11.54 -7.65
CA LYS A 77 -0.59 10.98 -8.27
C LYS A 77 0.57 10.83 -7.26
N GLU A 78 0.64 11.71 -6.27
CA GLU A 78 1.63 11.62 -5.21
C GLU A 78 1.44 10.34 -4.38
N ILE A 79 0.20 10.00 -4.04
CA ILE A 79 -0.08 8.81 -3.23
C ILE A 79 0.11 7.53 -4.04
N GLU A 80 -0.33 7.51 -5.30
CA GLU A 80 -0.03 6.40 -6.22
C GLU A 80 1.47 6.13 -6.32
N SER A 81 2.27 7.20 -6.44
CA SER A 81 3.73 7.11 -6.51
C SER A 81 4.32 6.54 -5.21
N ARG A 82 3.90 7.05 -4.04
CA ARG A 82 4.37 6.54 -2.73
C ARG A 82 4.02 5.07 -2.52
N LEU A 83 2.81 4.65 -2.90
CA LEU A 83 2.38 3.24 -2.84
C LEU A 83 3.18 2.36 -3.81
N SER A 84 3.46 2.84 -5.02
CA SER A 84 4.27 2.14 -6.03
C SER A 84 5.73 1.95 -5.58
N VAL A 85 6.31 2.96 -4.93
CA VAL A 85 7.66 2.89 -4.34
C VAL A 85 7.70 1.87 -3.20
N MET A 86 6.70 1.90 -2.31
CA MET A 86 6.59 0.92 -1.22
C MET A 86 6.45 -0.51 -1.76
N GLU A 87 5.54 -0.74 -2.71
CA GLU A 87 5.35 -2.03 -3.38
C GLU A 87 6.66 -2.54 -3.96
N THR A 88 7.34 -1.70 -4.74
CA THR A 88 8.61 -2.09 -5.38
C THR A 88 9.68 -2.44 -4.35
N LYS A 89 9.79 -1.68 -3.25
CA LYS A 89 10.75 -1.94 -2.17
C LYS A 89 10.47 -3.30 -1.52
N ILE A 90 9.19 -3.58 -1.24
CA ILE A 90 8.74 -4.83 -0.63
C ILE A 90 9.05 -6.02 -1.56
N LEU A 91 8.65 -5.94 -2.83
CA LEU A 91 8.88 -6.99 -3.83
C LEU A 91 10.36 -7.23 -4.11
N ARG A 92 11.21 -6.21 -4.02
CA ARG A 92 12.66 -6.35 -4.14
C ARG A 92 13.25 -7.09 -2.95
N TRP A 93 12.88 -6.69 -1.74
CA TRP A 93 13.37 -7.32 -0.51
C TRP A 93 12.98 -8.80 -0.39
N THR A 94 11.78 -9.20 -0.81
CA THR A 94 11.33 -10.61 -0.81
C THR A 94 12.22 -11.61 -1.51
N VAL A 95 12.84 -11.16 -2.60
CA VAL A 95 13.68 -12.03 -3.46
C VAL A 95 15.15 -11.63 -3.36
N GLY A 96 15.51 -10.76 -2.41
CA GLY A 96 16.89 -10.31 -2.22
C GLY A 96 17.44 -9.48 -3.37
N VAL A 97 16.59 -8.86 -4.19
CA VAL A 97 17.01 -8.01 -5.31
C VAL A 97 17.31 -6.62 -4.78
N THR A 98 18.50 -6.12 -5.08
CA THR A 98 18.98 -4.80 -4.72
C THR A 98 18.77 -3.81 -5.87
N ARG A 99 19.18 -2.55 -5.68
CA ARG A 99 19.22 -1.57 -6.78
C ARG A 99 20.35 -1.88 -7.77
N LEU A 100 21.40 -2.58 -7.34
CA LEU A 100 22.58 -2.88 -8.16
C LEU A 100 22.28 -3.91 -9.25
N ASP A 101 21.30 -4.78 -9.02
CA ASP A 101 20.88 -5.79 -10.00
C ASP A 101 20.20 -5.19 -11.24
N ARG A 102 19.93 -3.88 -11.24
CA ARG A 102 19.31 -3.12 -12.34
C ARG A 102 18.03 -3.75 -12.91
N VAL A 103 17.35 -4.58 -12.12
CA VAL A 103 16.09 -5.23 -12.51
C VAL A 103 14.98 -4.17 -12.63
N ARG A 104 14.23 -4.23 -13.73
CA ARG A 104 13.10 -3.34 -13.99
C ARG A 104 11.94 -3.64 -13.04
N ASN A 105 11.22 -2.61 -12.60
CA ASN A 105 10.08 -2.78 -11.69
C ASN A 105 8.97 -3.65 -12.30
N ASP A 106 8.77 -3.58 -13.61
CA ASP A 106 7.78 -4.39 -14.33
C ASP A 106 8.14 -5.87 -14.29
N THR A 107 9.42 -6.21 -14.46
CA THR A 107 9.93 -7.59 -14.32
C THR A 107 9.72 -8.12 -12.90
N MET A 108 9.91 -7.27 -11.88
CA MET A 108 9.60 -7.66 -10.49
C MET A 108 8.11 -7.98 -10.33
N ARG A 109 7.22 -7.14 -10.85
CA ARG A 109 5.77 -7.39 -10.79
C ARG A 109 5.36 -8.67 -11.53
N GLN A 110 5.93 -8.90 -12.71
CA GLN A 110 5.69 -10.10 -13.50
C GLN A 110 6.16 -11.36 -12.77
N ARG A 111 7.33 -11.32 -12.12
CA ARG A 111 7.86 -12.45 -11.33
C ARG A 111 6.94 -12.86 -10.19
N PHE A 112 6.24 -11.91 -9.59
CA PHE A 112 5.26 -12.16 -8.53
C PHE A 112 3.83 -12.36 -9.07
N GLY A 113 3.59 -12.20 -10.38
CA GLY A 113 2.26 -12.31 -10.97
C GLY A 113 1.25 -11.32 -10.38
N VAL A 114 1.69 -10.13 -9.97
CA VAL A 114 0.83 -9.10 -9.36
C VAL A 114 0.68 -7.89 -10.27
N ALA A 115 -0.57 -7.48 -10.52
CA ALA A 115 -0.88 -6.20 -11.18
C ALA A 115 -0.35 -5.03 -10.35
N SER A 116 -0.11 -3.87 -10.96
CA SER A 116 0.43 -2.73 -10.21
C SER A 116 -0.54 -2.25 -9.13
N ILE A 117 -0.01 -1.69 -8.04
CA ILE A 117 -0.87 -1.10 -7.01
C ILE A 117 -1.70 0.06 -7.56
N ALA A 118 -1.19 0.80 -8.56
CA ALA A 118 -1.93 1.86 -9.23
C ALA A 118 -3.16 1.32 -9.98
N ASP A 119 -3.02 0.20 -10.70
CA ASP A 119 -4.16 -0.44 -11.37
C ASP A 119 -5.20 -0.89 -10.34
N LYS A 120 -4.75 -1.39 -9.19
CA LYS A 120 -5.65 -1.80 -8.10
C LYS A 120 -6.36 -0.65 -7.42
N LEU A 121 -5.71 0.50 -7.27
CA LEU A 121 -6.37 1.72 -6.79
C LEU A 121 -7.43 2.19 -7.79
N ARG A 122 -7.17 2.09 -9.10
CA ARG A 122 -8.16 2.42 -10.14
C ARG A 122 -9.34 1.47 -10.16
N GLU A 123 -9.10 0.16 -10.04
CA GLU A 123 -10.16 -0.86 -9.94
C GLU A 123 -11.04 -0.64 -8.71
N ALA A 124 -10.46 -0.26 -7.57
CA ALA A 124 -11.19 -0.01 -6.33
C ALA A 124 -12.22 1.14 -6.51
N ARG A 125 -11.84 2.19 -7.25
CA ARG A 125 -12.71 3.34 -7.56
C ARG A 125 -13.88 3.02 -8.50
N LEU A 126 -13.78 1.96 -9.30
CA LEU A 126 -14.80 1.61 -10.32
C LEU A 126 -15.84 0.60 -9.80
N ARG A 127 -15.75 0.20 -8.52
CA ARG A 127 -16.72 -0.66 -7.84
C ARG A 127 -17.68 0.17 -7.01
#